data_AF-A0A0W0WS16-F1
#
_entry.id   AF-A0A0W0WS16-F1
#
_cell.length_a   1.000
_cell.length_b   1.000
_cell.length_c   1.000
_cell.angle_alpha   90.00
_cell.angle_beta   90.00
_cell.angle_gamma   90.00
#
_symmetry.space_group_name_H-M   'P 1'
#
loop_
_entity.id
_entity.type
_entity.pdbx_description
1 polymer ?
#
loop_
_entity_poly.entity_id
_entity_poly.type
_entity_poly.pdbx_seq_one_letter_code
_entity_poly.pdbx_strand_id
1 'polypeptide(L)'
;MKHHEIKSEIERLSNAYRRHRYSLVGKVKRIQQNKELMKLFASLHQLLQEPLFFEIFLNEGFKKIKDAGDGNTWNFASPIVPLLDAMTAILGFPYKSEDTKIMENFSRLSQFSCPEKVWCGADFGLDYYLSDRLVTDSQDELFLGTFSVDLRKKNEIQQFEGTIKQLELNTSSRATVLFTVYDGTFTEPLFFIKNKDRIEVIVATNSWGTTSHIHRVTNQFIKKYKINCTASSNVKVNHNGDCTLHSELNINTILYEALCCRSVYKAVDKLRQNKLSLNDFRVTLDDVSPSSTSRDKPDPSTLARLLIRAANNFVKLGSSGWIDFCKAKEIHPLLCIKTVSTAWETVEYPQLSQGGHIESKLEALISQEEISNVPCIAQNYIEKLNSCGELGTKILEQILRLQAHQNSMNPYWINCKEKAEAIIEAVDNAEFEGEESLALAVNHPESSIYLALNIHRISALSFLGVFGWNQSKSLQRVHEVVSAQPSI
;
A
#
# COMPACT_ATOMS: atom_id res chain seq x y z
N MET A 1 -10.87 -2.39 11.98
CA MET A 1 -11.79 -3.56 11.81
C MET A 1 -11.03 -4.88 11.95
N LYS A 2 -11.70 -6.01 12.21
CA LYS A 2 -11.08 -7.36 12.20
C LYS A 2 -10.91 -7.90 10.76
N HIS A 3 -10.05 -8.90 10.62
CA HIS A 3 -9.71 -9.49 9.31
C HIS A 3 -10.94 -10.09 8.58
N HIS A 4 -11.85 -10.74 9.32
CA HIS A 4 -13.07 -11.31 8.74
C HIS A 4 -14.12 -10.25 8.40
N GLU A 5 -14.20 -9.17 9.17
CA GLU A 5 -15.12 -8.05 8.93
C GLU A 5 -14.77 -7.35 7.61
N ILE A 6 -13.50 -7.00 7.42
CA ILE A 6 -13.07 -6.36 6.16
C ILE A 6 -13.30 -7.29 4.96
N LYS A 7 -13.05 -8.58 5.11
CA LYS A 7 -13.29 -9.55 4.03
C LYS A 7 -14.78 -9.65 3.69
N SER A 8 -15.66 -9.73 4.70
CA SER A 8 -17.11 -9.73 4.51
C SER A 8 -17.57 -8.44 3.82
N GLU A 9 -16.99 -7.30 4.18
CA GLU A 9 -17.30 -6.02 3.57
C GLU A 9 -16.85 -5.94 2.11
N ILE A 10 -15.65 -6.43 1.79
CA ILE A 10 -15.16 -6.57 0.42
C ILE A 10 -16.15 -7.39 -0.43
N GLU A 11 -16.63 -8.52 0.09
CA GLU A 11 -17.61 -9.37 -0.59
C GLU A 11 -18.96 -8.65 -0.76
N ARG A 12 -19.46 -7.98 0.29
CA ARG A 12 -20.71 -7.21 0.25
C ARG A 12 -20.65 -6.10 -0.80
N LEU A 13 -19.61 -5.28 -0.78
CA LEU A 13 -19.41 -4.18 -1.73
C LEU A 13 -19.25 -4.69 -3.16
N SER A 14 -18.51 -5.78 -3.37
CA SER A 14 -18.38 -6.39 -4.70
C SER A 14 -19.73 -6.89 -5.22
N ASN A 15 -20.52 -7.56 -4.38
CA ASN A 15 -21.85 -8.05 -4.76
C ASN A 15 -22.84 -6.91 -5.03
N ALA A 16 -22.82 -5.86 -4.20
CA ALA A 16 -23.62 -4.68 -4.42
C ALA A 16 -23.25 -3.99 -5.75
N TYR A 17 -21.97 -3.80 -6.01
CA TYR A 17 -21.46 -3.22 -7.24
C TYR A 17 -21.93 -3.97 -8.50
N ARG A 18 -21.97 -5.31 -8.49
CA ARG A 18 -22.47 -6.11 -9.62
C ARG A 18 -23.90 -5.75 -10.01
N ARG A 19 -24.74 -5.34 -9.05
CA ARG A 19 -26.13 -4.88 -9.31
C ARG A 19 -26.17 -3.50 -9.97
N HIS A 20 -25.16 -2.65 -9.73
CA HIS A 20 -25.10 -1.27 -10.23
C HIS A 20 -24.15 -1.07 -11.41
N ARG A 21 -23.41 -2.10 -11.86
CA ARG A 21 -22.38 -1.97 -12.90
C ARG A 21 -22.88 -1.35 -14.21
N TYR A 22 -24.14 -1.60 -14.57
CA TYR A 22 -24.75 -1.05 -15.79
C TYR A 22 -25.08 0.45 -15.67
N SER A 23 -25.16 0.96 -14.45
CA SER A 23 -25.34 2.39 -14.16
C SER A 23 -24.06 3.20 -14.40
N LEU A 24 -22.92 2.57 -14.67
CA LEU A 24 -21.64 3.24 -14.98
C LEU A 24 -21.50 3.68 -16.43
N VAL A 25 -22.47 3.36 -17.30
CA VAL A 25 -22.42 3.72 -18.71
C VAL A 25 -23.03 5.10 -18.90
N GLY A 26 -22.21 6.07 -19.32
CA GLY A 26 -22.71 7.41 -19.57
C GLY A 26 -21.73 8.52 -19.18
N LYS A 27 -22.24 9.74 -19.08
CA LYS A 27 -21.46 10.90 -18.64
C LYS A 27 -21.17 10.81 -17.15
N VAL A 28 -19.93 11.14 -16.74
CA VAL A 28 -19.50 11.18 -15.33
C VAL A 28 -20.52 11.91 -14.45
N LYS A 29 -21.05 13.07 -14.90
CA LYS A 29 -22.07 13.82 -14.16
C LYS A 29 -23.32 13.02 -13.81
N ARG A 30 -23.85 12.23 -14.75
CA ARG A 30 -25.04 11.40 -14.52
C ARG A 30 -24.75 10.25 -13.58
N ILE A 31 -23.54 9.71 -13.66
CA ILE A 31 -23.09 8.63 -12.77
C ILE A 31 -22.95 9.16 -11.33
N GLN A 32 -22.41 10.37 -11.15
CA GLN A 32 -22.29 11.04 -9.85
C GLN A 32 -23.66 11.37 -9.23
N GLN A 33 -24.72 11.48 -10.03
CA GLN A 33 -26.10 11.65 -9.53
C GLN A 33 -26.71 10.33 -9.01
N ASN A 34 -26.07 9.18 -9.22
CA ASN A 34 -26.54 7.90 -8.70
C ASN A 34 -26.15 7.76 -7.22
N LYS A 35 -27.09 8.10 -6.32
CA LYS A 35 -26.89 8.06 -4.86
C LYS A 35 -26.39 6.70 -4.36
N GLU A 36 -26.96 5.60 -4.83
CA GLU A 36 -26.58 4.26 -4.37
C GLU A 36 -25.14 3.90 -4.76
N LEU A 37 -24.71 4.30 -5.97
CA LEU A 37 -23.32 4.14 -6.38
C LEU A 37 -22.37 5.03 -5.56
N MET A 38 -22.76 6.27 -5.27
CA MET A 38 -21.93 7.16 -4.45
C MET A 38 -21.79 6.61 -3.02
N LYS A 39 -22.85 6.02 -2.43
CA LYS A 39 -22.77 5.33 -1.13
C LYS A 39 -21.78 4.17 -1.15
N LEU A 40 -21.74 3.39 -2.23
CA LEU A 40 -20.75 2.33 -2.40
C LEU A 40 -19.32 2.88 -2.48
N PHE A 41 -19.10 4.01 -3.16
CA PHE A 41 -17.80 4.67 -3.19
C PHE A 41 -17.41 5.25 -1.83
N ALA A 42 -18.35 5.80 -1.07
CA ALA A 42 -18.09 6.24 0.30
C ALA A 42 -17.69 5.06 1.21
N SER A 43 -18.41 3.94 1.13
CA SER A 43 -18.07 2.70 1.87
C SER A 43 -16.66 2.21 1.51
N LEU A 44 -16.35 2.15 0.21
CA LEU A 44 -15.04 1.73 -0.28
C LEU A 44 -13.96 2.72 0.17
N HIS A 45 -14.22 4.03 0.14
CA HIS A 45 -13.29 5.04 0.62
C HIS A 45 -12.97 4.85 2.10
N GLN A 46 -13.96 4.54 2.94
CA GLN A 46 -13.75 4.23 4.35
C GLN A 46 -12.87 2.99 4.53
N LEU A 47 -13.12 1.91 3.77
CA LEU A 47 -12.23 0.73 3.78
C LEU A 47 -10.79 1.06 3.36
N LEU A 48 -10.62 1.94 2.36
CA LEU A 48 -9.31 2.38 1.90
C LEU A 48 -8.54 3.17 2.97
N GLN A 49 -9.18 3.61 4.06
CA GLN A 49 -8.48 4.21 5.20
C GLN A 49 -7.93 3.16 6.17
N GLU A 50 -8.36 1.89 6.08
CA GLU A 50 -7.89 0.82 6.97
C GLU A 50 -6.65 0.12 6.38
N PRO A 51 -5.49 0.10 7.05
CA PRO A 51 -4.31 -0.60 6.54
C PRO A 51 -4.53 -2.11 6.36
N LEU A 52 -5.39 -2.70 7.19
CA LEU A 52 -5.75 -4.13 7.13
C LEU A 52 -6.51 -4.49 5.84
N PHE A 53 -7.18 -3.52 5.19
CA PHE A 53 -7.77 -3.72 3.86
C PHE A 53 -6.71 -4.11 2.83
N PHE A 54 -5.56 -3.45 2.83
CA PHE A 54 -4.49 -3.72 1.87
C PHE A 54 -3.83 -5.07 2.11
N GLU A 55 -3.67 -5.46 3.37
CA GLU A 55 -3.20 -6.80 3.72
C GLU A 55 -4.14 -7.88 3.17
N ILE A 56 -5.45 -7.75 3.38
CA ILE A 56 -6.44 -8.69 2.85
C ILE A 56 -6.46 -8.68 1.33
N PHE A 57 -6.53 -7.50 0.72
CA PHE A 57 -6.58 -7.30 -0.73
C PHE A 57 -5.38 -7.98 -1.43
N LEU A 58 -4.18 -7.85 -0.87
CA LEU A 58 -2.97 -8.47 -1.40
C LEU A 58 -2.90 -9.98 -1.11
N ASN A 59 -3.45 -10.43 0.02
CA ASN A 59 -3.51 -11.85 0.40
C ASN A 59 -4.51 -12.66 -0.43
N GLU A 60 -5.54 -12.03 -0.99
CA GLU A 60 -6.43 -12.67 -1.97
C GLU A 60 -5.70 -13.10 -3.25
N GLY A 61 -4.52 -12.53 -3.50
CA GLY A 61 -3.57 -12.98 -4.50
C GLY A 61 -3.74 -12.33 -5.86
N PHE A 62 -3.18 -12.98 -6.88
CA PHE A 62 -3.08 -12.46 -8.24
C PHE A 62 -3.71 -13.43 -9.22
N LYS A 63 -4.28 -12.88 -10.28
CA LYS A 63 -4.90 -13.65 -11.35
C LYS A 63 -4.25 -13.30 -12.68
N LYS A 64 -3.85 -14.34 -13.42
CA LYS A 64 -3.40 -14.22 -14.79
C LYS A 64 -4.59 -14.37 -15.75
N ILE A 65 -4.80 -13.38 -16.60
CA ILE A 65 -5.84 -13.32 -17.61
C ILE A 65 -5.16 -13.48 -18.98
N LYS A 66 -5.68 -14.40 -19.81
CA LYS A 66 -5.21 -14.57 -21.18
C LYS A 66 -6.07 -13.69 -22.09
N ASP A 67 -5.49 -12.64 -22.65
CA ASP A 67 -6.17 -11.81 -23.64
C ASP A 67 -5.83 -12.33 -25.05
N ALA A 68 -6.85 -12.43 -25.91
CA ALA A 68 -6.77 -13.10 -27.22
C ALA A 68 -5.92 -12.38 -28.29
N GLY A 69 -4.99 -11.51 -27.89
CA GLY A 69 -4.14 -10.74 -28.80
C GLY A 69 -2.98 -9.97 -28.14
N ASP A 70 -3.10 -9.63 -26.85
CA ASP A 70 -2.17 -8.71 -26.16
C ASP A 70 -1.20 -9.40 -25.16
N GLY A 71 -1.14 -10.73 -25.21
CA GLY A 71 -0.34 -11.52 -24.27
C GLY A 71 -1.10 -11.84 -22.98
N ASN A 72 -0.36 -12.26 -21.94
CA ASN A 72 -0.97 -12.49 -20.64
C ASN A 72 -1.04 -11.17 -19.86
N THR A 73 -2.15 -10.88 -19.21
CA THR A 73 -2.32 -9.73 -18.32
C THR A 73 -2.44 -10.23 -16.89
N TRP A 74 -1.71 -9.62 -15.96
CA TRP A 74 -1.87 -9.87 -14.53
C TRP A 74 -2.80 -8.84 -13.90
N ASN A 75 -3.59 -9.29 -12.95
CA ASN A 75 -4.47 -8.45 -12.13
C ASN A 75 -4.46 -8.97 -10.68
N PHE A 76 -4.99 -8.18 -9.75
CA PHE A 76 -5.32 -8.67 -8.41
C PHE A 76 -6.52 -9.62 -8.50
N ALA A 77 -6.52 -10.68 -7.69
CA ALA A 77 -7.61 -11.67 -7.67
C ALA A 77 -8.83 -11.17 -6.89
N SER A 78 -8.69 -10.07 -6.15
CA SER A 78 -9.73 -9.53 -5.28
C SER A 78 -11.01 -9.18 -6.03
N PRO A 79 -12.19 -9.56 -5.51
CA PRO A 79 -13.46 -9.25 -6.14
C PRO A 79 -13.82 -7.75 -6.06
N ILE A 80 -13.09 -6.94 -5.29
CA ILE A 80 -13.32 -5.50 -5.15
C ILE A 80 -12.70 -4.68 -6.30
N VAL A 81 -11.76 -5.26 -7.07
CA VAL A 81 -11.03 -4.56 -8.15
C VAL A 81 -11.96 -3.81 -9.12
N PRO A 82 -13.08 -4.39 -9.60
CA PRO A 82 -13.98 -3.66 -10.50
C PRO A 82 -14.61 -2.40 -9.88
N LEU A 83 -14.85 -2.39 -8.57
CA LEU A 83 -15.37 -1.22 -7.86
C LEU A 83 -14.27 -0.17 -7.66
N LEU A 84 -13.04 -0.58 -7.34
CA LEU A 84 -11.87 0.31 -7.28
C LEU A 84 -11.60 1.00 -8.61
N ASP A 85 -11.66 0.25 -9.72
CA ASP A 85 -11.52 0.80 -11.08
C ASP A 85 -12.58 1.86 -11.37
N ALA A 86 -13.84 1.57 -11.03
CA ALA A 86 -14.94 2.51 -11.23
C ALA A 86 -14.76 3.78 -10.40
N MET A 87 -14.45 3.64 -9.11
CA MET A 87 -14.19 4.77 -8.21
C MET A 87 -13.05 5.64 -8.72
N THR A 88 -11.93 5.02 -9.12
CA THR A 88 -10.77 5.70 -9.70
C THR A 88 -11.16 6.46 -10.98
N ALA A 89 -11.93 5.84 -11.87
CA ALA A 89 -12.29 6.44 -13.14
C ALA A 89 -13.22 7.67 -13.00
N ILE A 90 -14.05 7.69 -11.95
CA ILE A 90 -15.09 8.69 -11.70
C ILE A 90 -14.61 9.80 -10.77
N LEU A 91 -13.87 9.45 -9.71
CA LEU A 91 -13.46 10.38 -8.66
C LEU A 91 -11.97 10.73 -8.75
N GLY A 92 -11.11 9.79 -9.15
CA GLY A 92 -9.65 9.91 -9.08
C GLY A 92 -8.98 10.82 -10.12
N PHE A 93 -9.73 11.45 -11.03
CA PHE A 93 -9.20 12.39 -12.02
C PHE A 93 -9.85 13.76 -11.89
N PRO A 94 -9.14 14.78 -11.36
CA PRO A 94 -9.69 16.13 -11.20
C PRO A 94 -9.97 16.85 -12.54
N TYR A 95 -9.36 16.38 -13.65
CA TYR A 95 -9.43 17.04 -14.97
C TYR A 95 -10.36 16.39 -15.99
N LYS A 96 -11.05 15.30 -15.65
CA LYS A 96 -12.09 14.78 -16.55
C LYS A 96 -13.27 15.73 -16.51
N SER A 97 -13.60 16.32 -17.66
CA SER A 97 -14.82 17.12 -17.77
C SER A 97 -16.02 16.28 -17.34
N GLU A 98 -17.00 16.91 -16.71
CA GLU A 98 -18.28 16.27 -16.33
C GLU A 98 -18.96 15.56 -17.51
N ASP A 99 -18.63 15.98 -18.73
CA ASP A 99 -19.09 15.42 -20.00
C ASP A 99 -18.31 14.20 -20.51
N THR A 100 -17.23 13.81 -19.83
CA THR A 100 -16.45 12.62 -20.19
C THR A 100 -17.36 11.40 -20.17
N LYS A 101 -17.45 10.69 -21.30
CA LYS A 101 -18.25 9.48 -21.44
C LYS A 101 -17.45 8.28 -20.97
N ILE A 102 -17.96 7.60 -19.94
CA ILE A 102 -17.50 6.28 -19.54
C ILE A 102 -18.22 5.27 -20.45
N MET A 103 -17.43 4.46 -21.18
CA MET A 103 -17.94 3.41 -22.06
C MET A 103 -17.98 2.06 -21.33
N GLU A 104 -18.87 1.16 -21.76
CA GLU A 104 -19.05 -0.19 -21.19
C GLU A 104 -17.76 -1.01 -21.08
N ASN A 105 -16.79 -0.73 -21.94
CA ASN A 105 -15.50 -1.39 -21.93
C ASN A 105 -14.50 -0.68 -21.01
N PHE A 106 -14.67 -0.86 -19.70
CA PHE A 106 -13.56 -0.82 -18.73
C PHE A 106 -12.51 -1.93 -18.99
N SER A 107 -12.59 -2.62 -20.13
CA SER A 107 -12.23 -4.04 -20.27
C SER A 107 -10.94 -4.33 -21.03
N ARG A 108 -10.12 -3.33 -21.39
CA ARG A 108 -8.83 -3.66 -22.01
C ARG A 108 -7.67 -3.69 -21.02
N LEU A 109 -7.56 -2.73 -20.11
CA LEU A 109 -6.60 -2.80 -19.00
C LEU A 109 -7.17 -2.05 -17.80
N SER A 110 -7.60 -2.80 -16.78
CA SER A 110 -7.89 -2.27 -15.44
C SER A 110 -6.73 -1.39 -14.97
N GLN A 111 -7.01 -0.32 -14.22
CA GLN A 111 -5.97 0.50 -13.60
C GLN A 111 -5.15 -0.29 -12.56
N PHE A 112 -5.64 -1.47 -12.17
CA PHE A 112 -5.00 -2.42 -11.28
C PHE A 112 -4.45 -3.65 -12.03
N SER A 113 -4.35 -3.59 -13.36
CA SER A 113 -3.76 -4.64 -14.20
C SER A 113 -2.45 -4.24 -14.85
N CYS A 114 -1.62 -5.21 -15.18
CA CYS A 114 -0.36 -5.02 -15.87
C CYS A 114 -0.13 -6.17 -16.86
N PRO A 115 0.15 -5.89 -18.15
CA PRO A 115 0.57 -6.93 -19.07
C PRO A 115 1.89 -7.59 -18.63
N GLU A 116 1.97 -8.91 -18.78
CA GLU A 116 3.17 -9.69 -18.53
C GLU A 116 4.22 -9.36 -19.61
N LYS A 117 5.40 -8.91 -19.16
CA LYS A 117 6.58 -8.67 -20.02
C LYS A 117 6.35 -7.68 -21.18
N VAL A 118 5.25 -6.92 -21.20
CA VAL A 118 5.08 -5.85 -22.18
C VAL A 118 5.84 -4.63 -21.69
N TRP A 119 6.70 -4.14 -22.57
CA TRP A 119 7.43 -2.90 -22.37
C TRP A 119 6.46 -1.72 -22.45
N CYS A 120 5.93 -1.28 -21.31
CA CYS A 120 5.28 0.02 -21.20
C CYS A 120 6.39 1.07 -21.17
N GLY A 121 6.83 1.51 -22.36
CA GLY A 121 7.71 2.67 -22.46
C GLY A 121 7.07 3.86 -21.72
N ALA A 122 7.84 4.47 -20.81
CA ALA A 122 7.63 5.79 -20.20
C ALA A 122 6.66 5.99 -19.03
N ASP A 123 6.01 4.96 -18.46
CA ASP A 123 5.05 5.18 -17.35
C ASP A 123 5.61 5.02 -15.94
N PHE A 124 6.88 4.61 -15.80
CA PHE A 124 7.53 4.58 -14.49
C PHE A 124 8.33 5.89 -14.34
N GLY A 125 8.08 6.59 -13.24
CA GLY A 125 8.67 7.89 -12.97
C GLY A 125 9.93 7.74 -12.14
N LEU A 126 11.05 8.29 -12.61
CA LEU A 126 12.13 8.69 -11.72
C LEU A 126 11.55 9.60 -10.62
N ASP A 127 12.03 9.45 -9.39
CA ASP A 127 11.65 10.35 -8.31
C ASP A 127 12.34 11.70 -8.48
N TYR A 128 11.85 12.48 -9.45
CA TYR A 128 12.35 13.82 -9.75
C TYR A 128 12.19 14.76 -8.54
N TYR A 129 11.13 14.59 -7.75
CA TYR A 129 10.93 15.36 -6.54
C TYR A 129 12.09 15.13 -5.55
N LEU A 130 12.47 13.86 -5.35
CA LEU A 130 13.60 13.53 -4.50
C LEU A 130 14.94 13.97 -5.10
N SER A 131 15.12 13.81 -6.41
CA SER A 131 16.28 14.34 -7.13
C SER A 131 16.46 15.83 -6.85
N ASP A 132 15.43 16.64 -7.07
CA ASP A 132 15.47 18.09 -6.89
C ASP A 132 15.81 18.47 -5.45
N ARG A 133 15.29 17.74 -4.46
CA ARG A 133 15.61 17.98 -3.04
C ARG A 133 17.06 17.63 -2.68
N LEU A 134 17.66 16.66 -3.36
CA LEU A 134 19.03 16.22 -3.10
C LEU A 134 20.08 17.07 -3.84
N VAL A 135 19.65 17.94 -4.77
CA VAL A 135 20.51 18.88 -5.52
C VAL A 135 21.05 20.02 -4.62
N THR A 136 20.81 20.00 -3.31
CA THR A 136 21.33 21.01 -2.38
C THR A 136 22.86 21.14 -2.41
N ASP A 137 23.36 22.38 -2.51
CA ASP A 137 24.78 22.73 -2.49
C ASP A 137 25.42 22.39 -1.13
N SER A 138 26.04 21.21 -1.04
CA SER A 138 27.10 21.02 -0.05
C SER A 138 28.39 21.58 -0.64
N GLN A 139 29.20 22.28 0.17
CA GLN A 139 30.43 22.92 -0.35
C GLN A 139 31.47 21.92 -0.90
N ASP A 140 31.39 20.65 -0.48
CA ASP A 140 32.38 19.62 -0.83
C ASP A 140 31.86 18.57 -1.83
N GLU A 141 30.55 18.42 -1.95
CA GLU A 141 29.87 17.41 -2.77
C GLU A 141 28.76 18.04 -3.61
N LEU A 142 28.83 17.86 -4.93
CA LEU A 142 27.85 18.35 -5.88
C LEU A 142 27.02 17.21 -6.48
N PHE A 143 25.71 17.33 -6.45
CA PHE A 143 24.82 16.46 -7.21
C PHE A 143 24.23 17.22 -8.39
N LEU A 144 24.56 16.79 -9.62
CA LEU A 144 24.08 17.46 -10.84
C LEU A 144 22.63 17.13 -11.19
N GLY A 145 22.03 16.15 -10.52
CA GLY A 145 20.67 15.68 -10.77
C GLY A 145 20.58 14.30 -11.43
N THR A 146 19.35 13.89 -11.72
CA THR A 146 19.03 12.68 -12.49
C THR A 146 18.54 13.03 -13.89
N PHE A 147 18.97 12.30 -14.90
CA PHE A 147 18.59 12.55 -16.29
C PHE A 147 18.11 11.28 -16.98
N SER A 148 17.03 11.38 -17.77
CA SER A 148 16.62 10.34 -18.70
C SER A 148 17.05 10.73 -20.10
N VAL A 149 17.77 9.83 -20.80
CA VAL A 149 18.39 10.13 -22.11
C VAL A 149 17.98 9.07 -23.13
N ASP A 150 17.27 9.48 -24.17
CA ASP A 150 17.00 8.71 -25.37
C ASP A 150 18.11 8.91 -26.41
N LEU A 151 18.99 7.91 -26.53
CA LEU A 151 20.14 7.91 -27.44
C LEU A 151 19.75 7.84 -28.92
N ARG A 152 18.46 7.76 -29.26
CA ARG A 152 17.99 7.91 -30.64
C ARG A 152 17.81 9.37 -31.03
N LYS A 153 17.80 10.27 -30.04
CA LYS A 153 17.58 11.70 -30.24
C LYS A 153 18.87 12.48 -30.07
N LYS A 154 19.30 13.15 -31.14
CA LYS A 154 20.59 13.86 -31.21
C LYS A 154 20.73 14.96 -30.14
N ASN A 155 19.66 15.67 -29.83
CA ASN A 155 19.66 16.71 -28.79
C ASN A 155 19.87 16.13 -27.39
N GLU A 156 19.26 14.97 -27.07
CA GLU A 156 19.45 14.31 -25.78
C GLU A 156 20.87 13.72 -25.66
N ILE A 157 21.46 13.22 -26.74
CA ILE A 157 22.89 12.84 -26.77
C ILE A 157 23.80 14.04 -26.49
N GLN A 158 23.50 15.21 -27.08
CA GLN A 158 24.27 16.44 -26.84
C GLN A 158 24.14 16.89 -25.38
N GLN A 159 22.94 16.80 -24.80
CA GLN A 159 22.72 17.07 -23.39
C GLN A 159 23.51 16.10 -22.50
N PHE A 160 23.47 14.80 -22.80
CA PHE A 160 24.22 13.78 -22.06
C PHE A 160 25.72 14.07 -22.06
N GLU A 161 26.29 14.40 -23.22
CA GLU A 161 27.68 14.80 -23.33
C GLU A 161 27.97 16.11 -22.57
N GLY A 162 27.06 17.10 -22.67
CA GLY A 162 27.16 18.37 -21.95
C GLY A 162 27.24 18.18 -20.43
N THR A 163 26.41 17.29 -19.89
CA THR A 163 26.42 16.97 -18.46
C THR A 163 27.69 16.22 -18.04
N ILE A 164 28.23 15.32 -18.87
CA ILE A 164 29.54 14.68 -18.61
C ILE A 164 30.66 15.73 -18.58
N LYS A 165 30.67 16.68 -19.52
CA LYS A 165 31.65 17.79 -19.51
C LYS A 165 31.49 18.66 -18.28
N GLN A 166 30.24 18.95 -17.87
CA GLN A 166 29.98 19.70 -16.66
C GLN A 166 30.53 18.98 -15.43
N LEU A 167 30.36 17.66 -15.35
CA LEU A 167 30.93 16.84 -14.28
C LEU A 167 32.46 16.92 -14.26
N GLU A 168 33.11 16.80 -15.43
CA GLU A 168 34.57 16.88 -15.58
C GLU A 168 35.13 18.24 -15.18
N LEU A 169 34.54 19.32 -15.69
CA LEU A 169 35.00 20.70 -15.48
C LEU A 169 34.61 21.27 -14.11
N ASN A 170 33.76 20.57 -13.34
CA ASN A 170 33.29 21.09 -12.07
C ASN A 170 34.44 21.22 -11.05
N THR A 171 34.46 22.31 -10.29
CA THR A 171 35.49 22.58 -9.28
C THR A 171 35.34 21.78 -7.99
N SER A 172 34.17 21.20 -7.73
CA SER A 172 33.93 20.39 -6.54
C SER A 172 34.80 19.14 -6.56
N SER A 173 35.39 18.83 -5.40
CA SER A 173 36.23 17.64 -5.23
C SER A 173 35.43 16.36 -5.32
N ARG A 174 34.12 16.40 -5.04
CA ARG A 174 33.22 15.27 -5.18
C ARG A 174 32.00 15.71 -5.98
N ALA A 175 31.63 14.92 -6.97
CA ALA A 175 30.40 15.17 -7.72
C ALA A 175 29.74 13.87 -8.16
N THR A 176 28.44 13.91 -8.42
CA THR A 176 27.67 12.74 -8.83
C THR A 176 26.58 13.15 -9.82
N VAL A 177 26.28 12.25 -10.77
CA VAL A 177 25.16 12.39 -11.69
C VAL A 177 24.63 11.01 -12.03
N LEU A 178 23.31 10.88 -12.10
CA LEU A 178 22.65 9.62 -12.40
C LEU A 178 21.95 9.70 -13.75
N PHE A 179 22.06 8.66 -14.56
CA PHE A 179 21.37 8.57 -15.84
C PHE A 179 20.55 7.30 -15.96
N THR A 180 19.38 7.44 -16.58
CA THR A 180 18.64 6.34 -17.22
C THR A 180 18.81 6.52 -18.72
N VAL A 181 19.53 5.61 -19.38
CA VAL A 181 19.89 5.75 -20.79
C VAL A 181 19.14 4.71 -21.61
N TYR A 182 18.40 5.13 -22.62
CA TYR A 182 17.57 4.28 -23.48
C TYR A 182 18.01 4.37 -24.94
N ASP A 183 18.12 3.24 -25.64
CA ASP A 183 18.59 3.18 -27.04
C ASP A 183 17.53 2.75 -28.06
N GLY A 184 16.29 2.50 -27.64
CA GLY A 184 15.25 1.89 -28.49
C GLY A 184 14.92 0.44 -28.13
N THR A 185 15.83 -0.24 -27.44
CA THR A 185 15.73 -1.67 -27.12
C THR A 185 16.00 -1.92 -25.64
N PHE A 186 17.04 -1.28 -25.10
CA PHE A 186 17.51 -1.46 -23.74
C PHE A 186 17.56 -0.14 -23.00
N THR A 187 17.35 -0.23 -21.69
CA THR A 187 17.56 0.86 -20.75
C THR A 187 18.63 0.47 -19.75
N GLU A 188 19.57 1.37 -19.51
CA GLU A 188 20.73 1.18 -18.65
C GLU A 188 20.75 2.25 -17.54
N PRO A 189 20.90 1.88 -16.26
CA PRO A 189 21.15 2.84 -15.20
C PRO A 189 22.67 3.08 -15.09
N LEU A 190 23.07 4.35 -15.11
CA LEU A 190 24.48 4.75 -15.00
C LEU A 190 24.65 5.65 -13.77
N PHE A 191 25.62 5.33 -12.92
CA PHE A 191 25.95 6.12 -11.73
C PHE A 191 27.34 6.70 -11.90
N PHE A 192 27.43 7.95 -12.34
CA PHE A 192 28.72 8.63 -12.47
C PHE A 192 29.10 9.27 -11.14
N ILE A 193 30.33 9.02 -10.71
CA ILE A 193 30.91 9.55 -9.48
C ILE A 193 32.29 10.15 -9.78
N LYS A 194 32.50 11.39 -9.35
CA LYS A 194 33.76 12.11 -9.46
C LYS A 194 34.43 12.21 -8.09
N ASN A 195 35.67 11.78 -7.97
CA ASN A 195 36.50 11.96 -6.79
C ASN A 195 37.83 12.62 -7.18
N LYS A 196 37.99 13.88 -6.80
CA LYS A 196 39.02 14.80 -7.28
C LYS A 196 38.97 14.88 -8.82
N ASP A 197 40.06 14.55 -9.49
CA ASP A 197 40.17 14.59 -10.95
C ASP A 197 39.78 13.28 -11.63
N ARG A 198 39.28 12.28 -10.86
CA ARG A 198 38.92 10.98 -11.39
C ARG A 198 37.42 10.84 -11.50
N ILE A 199 36.94 10.50 -12.69
CA ILE A 199 35.55 10.16 -12.95
C ILE A 199 35.45 8.66 -13.15
N GLU A 200 34.44 8.08 -12.53
CA GLU A 200 34.08 6.68 -12.66
C GLU A 200 32.58 6.57 -12.96
N VAL A 201 32.19 5.61 -13.79
CA VAL A 201 30.81 5.22 -14.01
C VAL A 201 30.62 3.80 -13.51
N ILE A 202 29.67 3.62 -12.60
CA ILE A 202 29.22 2.31 -12.17
C ILE A 202 28.10 1.88 -13.10
N VAL A 203 28.22 0.68 -13.64
CA VAL A 203 27.25 0.10 -14.58
C VAL A 203 26.66 -1.18 -14.03
N ALA A 204 25.43 -1.47 -14.46
CA ALA A 204 24.76 -2.71 -14.11
C ALA A 204 25.48 -3.94 -14.67
N THR A 205 25.20 -5.08 -14.05
CA THR A 205 25.52 -6.40 -14.58
C THR A 205 24.24 -7.12 -14.98
N ASN A 206 24.35 -8.04 -15.93
CA ASN A 206 23.27 -8.95 -16.24
C ASN A 206 23.21 -10.10 -15.20
N SER A 207 22.25 -11.02 -15.38
CA SER A 207 22.08 -12.20 -14.50
C SER A 207 23.30 -13.13 -14.42
N TRP A 208 24.25 -13.02 -15.35
CA TRP A 208 25.47 -13.83 -15.42
C TRP A 208 26.68 -13.13 -14.80
N GLY A 209 26.48 -11.93 -14.21
CA GLY A 209 27.56 -11.16 -13.59
C GLY A 209 28.52 -10.51 -14.58
N THR A 210 28.25 -10.59 -15.89
CA THR A 210 28.98 -9.80 -16.88
C THR A 210 28.38 -8.40 -16.96
N THR A 211 29.17 -7.41 -17.37
CA THR A 211 28.65 -6.05 -17.65
C THR A 211 27.39 -6.17 -18.47
N SER A 212 26.32 -5.50 -18.03
CA SER A 212 25.15 -5.31 -18.87
C SER A 212 25.60 -4.68 -20.18
N HIS A 213 24.77 -4.79 -21.22
CA HIS A 213 24.98 -4.01 -22.42
C HIS A 213 25.32 -2.56 -22.01
N ILE A 214 26.42 -2.02 -22.55
CA ILE A 214 26.77 -0.60 -22.45
C ILE A 214 26.64 -0.08 -23.86
N HIS A 215 25.68 0.79 -24.10
CA HIS A 215 25.43 1.29 -25.44
C HIS A 215 26.69 1.94 -26.05
N ARG A 216 26.86 1.80 -27.38
CA ARG A 216 28.05 2.29 -28.12
C ARG A 216 28.34 3.77 -27.86
N VAL A 217 27.30 4.61 -27.79
CA VAL A 217 27.44 6.06 -27.52
C VAL A 217 27.97 6.31 -26.10
N THR A 218 27.43 5.63 -25.09
CA THR A 218 27.95 5.68 -23.72
C THR A 218 29.42 5.26 -23.68
N ASN A 219 29.78 4.17 -24.35
CA ASN A 219 31.17 3.69 -24.43
C ASN A 219 32.10 4.68 -25.16
N GLN A 220 31.59 5.39 -26.18
CA GLN A 220 32.34 6.47 -26.84
C GLN A 220 32.65 7.61 -25.86
N PHE A 221 31.69 8.02 -25.03
CA PHE A 221 31.92 9.04 -24.01
C PHE A 221 32.87 8.57 -22.93
N ILE A 222 32.73 7.33 -22.45
CA ILE A 222 33.67 6.73 -21.49
C ILE A 222 35.11 6.83 -22.01
N LYS A 223 35.36 6.45 -23.27
CA LYS A 223 36.68 6.54 -23.90
C LYS A 223 37.14 7.98 -24.11
N LYS A 224 36.26 8.85 -24.63
CA LYS A 224 36.56 10.25 -24.95
C LYS A 224 37.01 11.03 -23.72
N TYR A 225 36.33 10.84 -22.60
CA TYR A 225 36.57 11.55 -21.34
C TYR A 225 37.42 10.74 -20.34
N LYS A 226 38.03 9.64 -20.77
CA LYS A 226 38.88 8.76 -19.94
C LYS A 226 38.22 8.35 -18.61
N ILE A 227 36.93 8.05 -18.65
CA ILE A 227 36.13 7.68 -17.48
C ILE A 227 36.42 6.22 -17.14
N ASN A 228 36.66 5.93 -15.87
CA ASN A 228 36.77 4.54 -15.41
C ASN A 228 35.39 3.87 -15.43
N CYS A 229 35.30 2.66 -15.95
CA CYS A 229 34.04 1.92 -15.99
C CYS A 229 34.11 0.72 -15.05
N THR A 230 33.22 0.69 -14.06
CA THR A 230 33.16 -0.35 -13.04
C THR A 230 31.84 -1.10 -13.13
N ALA A 231 31.91 -2.38 -13.43
CA ALA A 231 30.75 -3.27 -13.36
C ALA A 231 30.44 -3.62 -11.90
N SER A 232 29.18 -3.55 -11.50
CA SER A 232 28.76 -3.92 -10.14
C SER A 232 27.71 -5.03 -10.15
N SER A 233 28.01 -6.14 -9.49
CA SER A 233 27.05 -7.25 -9.25
C SER A 233 25.90 -6.84 -8.31
N ASN A 234 26.10 -5.74 -7.58
CA ASN A 234 25.12 -5.11 -6.71
C ASN A 234 24.11 -4.23 -7.45
N VAL A 235 24.28 -4.05 -8.77
CA VAL A 235 23.32 -3.42 -9.67
C VAL A 235 22.92 -4.44 -10.73
N LYS A 236 21.67 -4.92 -10.69
CA LYS A 236 21.17 -5.87 -11.69
C LYS A 236 20.15 -5.23 -12.61
N VAL A 237 20.25 -5.58 -13.89
CA VAL A 237 19.26 -5.27 -14.92
C VAL A 237 18.94 -6.54 -15.68
N ASN A 238 17.65 -6.82 -15.88
CA ASN A 238 17.19 -7.96 -16.66
C ASN A 238 16.80 -7.52 -18.08
N HIS A 239 17.47 -8.07 -19.09
CA HIS A 239 17.21 -7.78 -20.51
C HIS A 239 16.12 -8.69 -21.11
N ASN A 240 15.06 -8.93 -20.35
CA ASN A 240 13.89 -9.75 -20.74
C ASN A 240 12.68 -8.88 -21.16
N GLY A 241 12.92 -7.61 -21.46
CA GLY A 241 11.87 -6.59 -21.66
C GLY A 241 11.64 -5.69 -20.44
N ASP A 242 12.24 -5.98 -19.28
CA ASP A 242 12.00 -5.24 -18.03
C ASP A 242 13.13 -4.28 -17.66
N CYS A 243 14.12 -4.10 -18.52
CA CYS A 243 15.34 -3.35 -18.20
C CYS A 243 15.07 -1.89 -17.80
N THR A 244 14.04 -1.24 -18.36
CA THR A 244 13.61 0.12 -17.98
C THR A 244 13.16 0.18 -16.53
N LEU A 245 12.25 -0.70 -16.11
CA LEU A 245 11.79 -0.79 -14.73
C LEU A 245 12.96 -1.03 -13.77
N HIS A 246 13.83 -2.01 -14.08
CA HIS A 246 14.99 -2.29 -13.25
C HIS A 246 15.93 -1.08 -13.13
N SER A 247 16.14 -0.36 -14.23
CA SER A 247 16.99 0.83 -14.27
C SER A 247 16.44 1.92 -13.36
N GLU A 248 15.16 2.25 -13.49
CA GLU A 248 14.53 3.27 -12.66
C GLU A 248 14.46 2.87 -11.20
N LEU A 249 14.12 1.61 -10.88
CA LEU A 249 14.17 1.12 -9.51
C LEU A 249 15.58 1.23 -8.92
N ASN A 250 16.64 0.99 -9.70
CA ASN A 250 18.02 1.18 -9.25
C ASN A 250 18.32 2.65 -8.94
N ILE A 251 17.92 3.58 -9.82
CA ILE A 251 18.11 5.02 -9.62
C ILE A 251 17.34 5.51 -8.41
N ASN A 252 16.05 5.17 -8.31
CA ASN A 252 15.21 5.50 -7.17
C ASN A 252 15.83 4.96 -5.89
N THR A 253 16.25 3.69 -5.84
CA THR A 253 16.93 3.11 -4.65
C THR A 253 18.12 3.95 -4.19
N ILE A 254 18.98 4.41 -5.11
CA ILE A 254 20.11 5.29 -4.76
C ILE A 254 19.64 6.62 -4.18
N LEU A 255 18.59 7.23 -4.74
CA LEU A 255 18.04 8.47 -4.20
C LEU A 255 17.49 8.28 -2.77
N TYR A 256 16.87 7.15 -2.44
CA TYR A 256 16.42 6.88 -1.06
C TYR A 256 17.57 6.58 -0.10
N GLU A 257 18.57 5.82 -0.53
CA GLU A 257 19.78 5.63 0.28
C GLU A 257 20.49 6.98 0.52
N ALA A 258 20.44 7.88 -0.46
CA ALA A 258 20.98 9.23 -0.36
C ALA A 258 20.25 10.07 0.70
N LEU A 259 18.95 9.86 0.95
CA LEU A 259 18.25 10.51 2.08
C LEU A 259 18.85 10.11 3.42
N CYS A 260 19.11 8.81 3.60
CA CYS A 260 19.62 8.26 4.85
C CYS A 260 21.03 8.79 5.17
N CYS A 261 21.87 8.99 4.16
CA CYS A 261 23.22 9.51 4.32
C CYS A 261 23.38 11.00 3.94
N ARG A 262 22.27 11.68 3.61
CA ARG A 262 22.18 13.07 3.12
C ARG A 262 23.18 13.40 2.01
N SER A 263 23.46 12.45 1.12
CA SER A 263 24.43 12.61 0.04
C SER A 263 24.29 11.52 -1.02
N VAL A 264 24.02 11.92 -2.26
CA VAL A 264 24.02 11.00 -3.40
C VAL A 264 25.43 10.44 -3.64
N TYR A 265 26.46 11.26 -3.43
CA TYR A 265 27.85 10.81 -3.53
C TYR A 265 28.14 9.65 -2.58
N LYS A 266 27.75 9.77 -1.30
CA LYS A 266 27.97 8.71 -0.30
C LYS A 266 27.18 7.45 -0.63
N ALA A 267 25.94 7.56 -1.12
CA ALA A 267 25.15 6.41 -1.55
C ALA A 267 25.83 5.67 -2.73
N VAL A 268 26.26 6.40 -3.75
CA VAL A 268 26.97 5.82 -4.91
C VAL A 268 28.35 5.30 -4.52
N ASP A 269 29.04 5.93 -3.57
CA ASP A 269 30.33 5.44 -3.05
C ASP A 269 30.17 4.15 -2.24
N LYS A 270 29.10 4.00 -1.45
CA LYS A 270 28.76 2.70 -0.82
C LYS A 270 28.55 1.63 -1.88
N LEU A 271 27.82 1.94 -2.96
CA LEU A 271 27.62 1.03 -4.08
C LEU A 271 28.95 0.63 -4.74
N ARG A 272 29.82 1.62 -5.00
CA ARG A 272 31.18 1.42 -5.54
C ARG A 272 32.01 0.49 -4.66
N GLN A 273 31.93 0.67 -3.34
CA GLN A 273 32.68 -0.11 -2.36
C GLN A 273 32.06 -1.47 -2.04
N ASN A 274 31.00 -1.87 -2.77
CA ASN A 274 30.23 -3.09 -2.53
C ASN A 274 29.64 -3.17 -1.10
N LYS A 275 29.31 -2.01 -0.50
CA LYS A 275 28.66 -1.88 0.80
C LYS A 275 27.15 -1.64 0.71
N LEU A 276 26.62 -1.59 -0.52
CA LEU A 276 25.22 -1.40 -0.83
C LEU A 276 24.83 -2.31 -2.00
N SER A 277 23.83 -3.17 -1.80
CA SER A 277 23.20 -3.95 -2.86
C SER A 277 21.83 -3.35 -3.18
N LEU A 278 21.64 -2.89 -4.42
CA LEU A 278 20.34 -2.30 -4.83
C LEU A 278 19.25 -3.37 -4.93
N ASN A 279 19.63 -4.65 -5.04
CA ASN A 279 18.68 -5.76 -5.08
C ASN A 279 17.96 -5.95 -3.74
N ASP A 280 18.60 -5.58 -2.64
CA ASP A 280 18.05 -5.76 -1.28
C ASP A 280 16.83 -4.87 -1.04
N PHE A 281 16.68 -3.82 -1.85
CA PHE A 281 15.58 -2.87 -1.81
C PHE A 281 14.40 -3.28 -2.71
N ARG A 282 14.49 -4.41 -3.41
CA ARG A 282 13.40 -4.87 -4.28
C ARG A 282 12.29 -5.50 -3.47
N VAL A 283 11.08 -4.96 -3.61
CA VAL A 283 9.89 -5.60 -3.06
C VAL A 283 9.67 -6.94 -3.73
N THR A 284 9.47 -7.96 -2.91
CA THR A 284 9.13 -9.32 -3.29
C THR A 284 7.70 -9.62 -2.86
N LEU A 285 7.18 -10.76 -3.31
CA LEU A 285 5.81 -11.17 -2.95
C LEU A 285 5.66 -11.35 -1.44
N ASP A 286 6.68 -11.90 -0.77
CA ASP A 286 6.63 -12.20 0.66
C ASP A 286 6.59 -10.92 1.51
N ASP A 287 7.06 -9.78 0.97
CA ASP A 287 7.01 -8.49 1.67
C ASP A 287 5.58 -7.93 1.72
N VAL A 288 4.79 -8.15 0.68
CA VAL A 288 3.45 -7.56 0.52
C VAL A 288 2.31 -8.54 0.75
N SER A 289 2.56 -9.84 0.63
CA SER A 289 1.54 -10.90 0.72
C SER A 289 2.16 -12.21 1.26
N PRO A 290 2.68 -12.20 2.51
CA PRO A 290 3.39 -13.35 3.09
C PRO A 290 2.50 -14.58 3.24
N SER A 291 1.18 -14.40 3.36
CA SER A 291 0.20 -15.48 3.45
C SER A 291 -0.45 -15.84 2.11
N SER A 292 0.08 -15.35 0.98
CA SER A 292 -0.48 -15.68 -0.34
C SER A 292 -0.44 -17.18 -0.60
N THR A 293 -1.62 -17.80 -0.64
CA THR A 293 -1.78 -19.21 -1.01
C THR A 293 -1.99 -19.40 -2.53
N SER A 294 -1.90 -18.32 -3.32
CA SER A 294 -2.11 -18.39 -4.76
C SER A 294 -1.06 -19.28 -5.43
N ARG A 295 -1.53 -20.20 -6.30
CA ARG A 295 -0.65 -20.99 -7.19
C ARG A 295 -0.03 -20.12 -8.27
N ASP A 296 -0.74 -19.07 -8.70
CA ASP A 296 -0.28 -18.12 -9.71
C ASP A 296 0.37 -16.94 -9.02
N LYS A 297 1.67 -16.74 -9.26
CA LYS A 297 2.48 -15.65 -8.72
C LYS A 297 3.12 -14.87 -9.86
N PRO A 298 2.96 -13.54 -9.91
CA PRO A 298 3.69 -12.72 -10.88
C PRO A 298 5.19 -12.83 -10.61
N ASP A 299 6.00 -12.74 -11.66
CA ASP A 299 7.45 -12.57 -11.48
C ASP A 299 7.75 -11.22 -10.77
N PRO A 300 8.93 -11.04 -10.16
CA PRO A 300 9.23 -9.84 -9.38
C PRO A 300 9.06 -8.52 -10.15
N SER A 301 9.36 -8.49 -11.44
CA SER A 301 9.22 -7.28 -12.24
C SER A 301 7.74 -6.97 -12.46
N THR A 302 6.95 -7.98 -12.81
CA THR A 302 5.50 -7.87 -12.97
C THR A 302 4.82 -7.46 -11.66
N LEU A 303 5.24 -8.03 -10.53
CA LEU A 303 4.75 -7.63 -9.21
C LEU A 303 5.03 -6.15 -8.93
N ALA A 304 6.28 -5.70 -9.12
CA ALA A 304 6.63 -4.30 -8.91
C ALA A 304 5.79 -3.36 -9.78
N ARG A 305 5.58 -3.69 -11.06
CA ARG A 305 4.71 -2.89 -11.95
C ARG A 305 3.28 -2.82 -11.46
N LEU A 306 2.70 -3.97 -11.06
CA LEU A 306 1.34 -4.03 -10.52
C LEU A 306 1.19 -3.17 -9.27
N LEU A 307 2.13 -3.30 -8.34
CA LEU A 307 2.11 -2.56 -7.09
C LEU A 307 2.26 -1.05 -7.32
N ILE A 308 3.20 -0.61 -8.15
CA ILE A 308 3.37 0.82 -8.47
C ILE A 308 2.10 1.38 -9.14
N ARG A 309 1.49 0.62 -10.05
CA ARG A 309 0.26 1.05 -10.70
C ARG A 309 -0.89 1.16 -9.71
N ALA A 310 -1.06 0.16 -8.83
CA ALA A 310 -2.08 0.19 -7.79
C ALA A 310 -1.85 1.33 -6.79
N ALA A 311 -0.61 1.49 -6.31
CA ALA A 311 -0.16 2.55 -5.42
C ALA A 311 -0.54 3.95 -5.92
N ASN A 312 -0.24 4.23 -7.19
CA ASN A 312 -0.61 5.50 -7.81
C ASN A 312 -2.12 5.77 -7.77
N ASN A 313 -2.96 4.73 -7.85
CA ASN A 313 -4.41 4.88 -7.74
C ASN A 313 -4.85 5.02 -6.28
N PHE A 314 -4.29 4.24 -5.35
CA PHE A 314 -4.61 4.38 -3.92
C PHE A 314 -4.27 5.77 -3.38
N VAL A 315 -3.12 6.33 -3.77
CA VAL A 315 -2.74 7.71 -3.41
C VAL A 315 -3.70 8.74 -4.02
N LYS A 316 -4.07 8.60 -5.30
CA LYS A 316 -5.07 9.48 -5.94
C LYS A 316 -6.44 9.41 -5.28
N LEU A 317 -6.79 8.26 -4.72
CA LEU A 317 -8.02 8.06 -3.97
C LEU A 317 -7.96 8.59 -2.53
N GLY A 318 -6.82 9.15 -2.09
CA GLY A 318 -6.67 9.67 -0.73
C GLY A 318 -6.64 8.58 0.34
N SER A 319 -6.13 7.39 0.01
CA SER A 319 -6.05 6.27 0.94
C SER A 319 -4.92 6.48 1.95
N SER A 320 -5.26 6.87 3.19
CA SER A 320 -4.29 6.87 4.30
C SER A 320 -3.90 5.45 4.72
N GLY A 321 -4.83 4.48 4.63
CA GLY A 321 -4.58 3.08 4.95
C GLY A 321 -3.48 2.45 4.08
N TRP A 322 -3.33 2.86 2.82
CA TRP A 322 -2.23 2.39 1.96
C TRP A 322 -0.88 2.87 2.50
N ILE A 323 -0.81 4.12 2.95
CA ILE A 323 0.40 4.71 3.52
C ILE A 323 0.79 3.98 4.81
N ASP A 324 -0.19 3.75 5.69
CA ASP A 324 0.02 3.03 6.94
C ASP A 324 0.42 1.57 6.71
N PHE A 325 -0.17 0.90 5.72
CA PHE A 325 0.23 -0.44 5.30
C PHE A 325 1.68 -0.45 4.81
N CYS A 326 2.04 0.44 3.89
CA CYS A 326 3.39 0.58 3.36
C CYS A 326 4.40 0.88 4.47
N LYS A 327 4.04 1.73 5.42
CA LYS A 327 4.84 2.03 6.61
C LYS A 327 5.12 0.78 7.44
N ALA A 328 4.08 0.01 7.76
CA ALA A 328 4.19 -1.22 8.54
C ALA A 328 5.01 -2.30 7.82
N LYS A 329 5.06 -2.27 6.48
CA LYS A 329 5.85 -3.19 5.67
C LYS A 329 7.23 -2.65 5.26
N GLU A 330 7.60 -1.44 5.69
CA GLU A 330 8.87 -0.81 5.31
C GLU A 330 9.02 -0.66 3.78
N ILE A 331 7.95 -0.22 3.11
CA ILE A 331 7.87 -0.05 1.65
C ILE A 331 7.54 1.41 1.31
N HIS A 332 8.16 1.97 0.27
CA HIS A 332 7.80 3.29 -0.22
C HIS A 332 6.41 3.28 -0.91
N PRO A 333 5.47 4.15 -0.53
CA PRO A 333 4.08 4.09 -0.97
C PRO A 333 3.84 4.42 -2.45
N LEU A 334 4.82 4.95 -3.19
CA LEU A 334 4.68 5.24 -4.64
C LEU A 334 5.58 4.38 -5.53
N LEU A 335 6.78 4.07 -5.04
CA LEU A 335 7.83 3.45 -5.86
C LEU A 335 7.97 1.96 -5.57
N CYS A 336 7.30 1.47 -4.52
CA CYS A 336 7.29 0.05 -4.14
C CYS A 336 8.71 -0.54 -4.06
N ILE A 337 9.62 0.21 -3.44
CA ILE A 337 10.94 -0.26 -3.00
C ILE A 337 10.92 -0.41 -1.48
N LYS A 338 11.73 -1.32 -0.93
CA LYS A 338 11.93 -1.39 0.52
C LYS A 338 12.66 -0.15 1.00
N THR A 339 12.33 0.35 2.18
CA THR A 339 12.94 1.53 2.77
C THR A 339 12.96 1.37 4.29
N VAL A 340 13.93 1.95 4.98
CA VAL A 340 13.80 2.16 6.43
C VAL A 340 12.65 3.14 6.70
N SER A 341 11.74 2.79 7.62
CA SER A 341 10.47 3.51 7.88
C SER A 341 10.65 5.01 8.13
N THR A 342 11.77 5.43 8.71
CA THR A 342 12.06 6.84 9.03
C THR A 342 12.46 7.69 7.83
N ALA A 343 12.87 7.10 6.70
CA ALA A 343 13.45 7.87 5.61
C ALA A 343 12.41 8.68 4.83
N TRP A 344 11.26 8.08 4.51
CA TRP A 344 10.26 8.73 3.66
C TRP A 344 9.34 9.69 4.44
N GLU A 345 9.17 9.51 5.76
CA GLU A 345 8.43 10.47 6.60
C GLU A 345 9.06 11.86 6.62
N THR A 346 10.37 11.94 6.39
CA THR A 346 11.08 13.24 6.27
C THR A 346 10.83 13.94 4.94
N VAL A 347 10.12 13.27 4.02
CA VAL A 347 9.87 13.73 2.66
C VAL A 347 8.37 14.00 2.48
N GLU A 348 7.98 15.28 2.54
CA GLU A 348 6.62 15.71 2.20
C GLU A 348 6.38 15.55 0.69
N TYR A 349 5.77 14.44 0.27
CA TYR A 349 5.36 14.28 -1.12
C TYR A 349 4.06 15.05 -1.38
N PRO A 350 4.05 16.04 -2.29
CA PRO A 350 2.84 16.82 -2.59
C PRO A 350 1.68 15.94 -3.07
N GLN A 351 1.98 14.82 -3.74
CA GLN A 351 0.95 13.88 -4.19
C GLN A 351 0.28 13.13 -3.05
N LEU A 352 0.99 12.89 -1.93
CA LEU A 352 0.43 12.23 -0.74
C LEU A 352 -0.50 13.17 0.03
N SER A 353 -0.30 14.48 -0.05
CA SER A 353 -1.16 15.49 0.60
C SER A 353 -2.46 15.81 -0.15
N GLN A 354 -2.67 15.29 -1.36
CA GLN A 354 -3.87 15.61 -2.17
C GLN A 354 -5.15 14.83 -1.78
N GLY A 355 -5.08 13.97 -0.76
CA GLY A 355 -6.18 13.06 -0.40
C GLY A 355 -7.51 13.73 -0.04
N GLY A 356 -7.50 14.95 0.51
CA GLY A 356 -8.73 15.64 0.94
C GLY A 356 -9.70 16.00 -0.19
N HIS A 357 -9.27 15.95 -1.45
CA HIS A 357 -10.16 16.27 -2.58
C HIS A 357 -11.22 15.19 -2.82
N ILE A 358 -10.95 13.91 -2.54
CA ILE A 358 -11.93 12.83 -2.79
C ILE A 358 -12.99 12.79 -1.70
N GLU A 359 -12.56 12.92 -0.44
CA GLU A 359 -13.45 13.01 0.71
C GLU A 359 -14.42 14.18 0.56
N SER A 360 -13.91 15.41 0.34
CA SER A 360 -14.76 16.59 0.11
C SER A 360 -15.70 16.44 -1.09
N LYS A 361 -15.28 15.73 -2.15
CA LYS A 361 -16.12 15.47 -3.33
C LYS A 361 -17.23 14.45 -3.03
N LEU A 362 -16.97 13.45 -2.19
CA LEU A 362 -18.00 12.53 -1.70
C LEU A 362 -18.98 13.22 -0.75
N GLU A 363 -18.48 14.05 0.17
CA GLU A 363 -19.29 14.88 1.07
C GLU A 363 -20.17 15.89 0.31
N ALA A 364 -19.71 16.41 -0.83
CA ALA A 364 -20.52 17.28 -1.67
C ALA A 364 -21.64 16.53 -2.43
N LEU A 365 -21.49 15.22 -2.64
CA LEU A 365 -22.41 14.39 -3.44
C LEU A 365 -23.42 13.61 -2.59
N ILE A 366 -23.14 13.42 -1.29
CA ILE A 366 -23.94 12.66 -0.34
C ILE A 366 -24.00 13.46 0.97
N SER A 367 -25.17 13.59 1.61
CA SER A 367 -25.23 14.33 2.88
C SER A 367 -24.42 13.63 3.98
N GLN A 368 -23.88 14.37 4.95
CA GLN A 368 -23.14 13.77 6.08
C GLN A 368 -23.98 12.76 6.89
N GLU A 369 -25.29 12.97 7.01
CA GLU A 369 -26.23 11.98 7.58
C GLU A 369 -26.33 10.71 6.73
N GLU A 370 -26.31 10.82 5.41
CA GLU A 370 -26.33 9.66 4.51
C GLU A 370 -24.97 8.92 4.51
N ILE A 371 -23.84 9.61 4.75
CA ILE A 371 -22.49 9.03 4.89
C ILE A 371 -22.32 8.27 6.22
N SER A 372 -22.83 8.85 7.31
CA SER A 372 -22.81 8.22 8.65
C SER A 372 -23.77 7.03 8.76
N ASN A 373 -24.80 6.98 7.91
CA ASN A 373 -25.72 5.84 7.77
C ASN A 373 -25.29 4.82 6.70
N VAL A 374 -24.11 4.98 6.09
CA VAL A 374 -23.54 3.94 5.23
C VAL A 374 -23.08 2.80 6.14
N PRO A 375 -23.56 1.55 5.98
CA PRO A 375 -23.14 0.45 6.82
C PRO A 375 -21.67 0.12 6.54
N CYS A 376 -20.77 0.71 7.33
CA CYS A 376 -19.47 0.13 7.60
C CYS A 376 -19.73 -0.98 8.63
N ILE A 377 -19.14 -2.17 8.46
CA ILE A 377 -19.36 -3.32 9.36
C ILE A 377 -19.04 -3.01 10.84
N ALA A 378 -18.38 -1.89 11.14
CA ALA A 378 -18.32 -1.40 12.51
C ALA A 378 -19.65 -0.78 12.96
N GLN A 379 -20.62 -1.60 13.40
CA GLN A 379 -21.57 -1.34 14.51
C GLN A 379 -22.84 -2.22 14.56
N ASN A 380 -22.97 -3.33 13.81
CA ASN A 380 -24.21 -4.12 13.83
C ASN A 380 -24.60 -4.62 15.25
N TYR A 381 -23.63 -5.14 16.02
CA TYR A 381 -23.86 -5.51 17.43
C TYR A 381 -24.10 -4.30 18.36
N ILE A 382 -23.54 -3.13 18.03
CA ILE A 382 -23.70 -1.90 18.83
C ILE A 382 -25.11 -1.36 18.67
N GLU A 383 -25.61 -1.27 17.44
CA GLU A 383 -26.99 -0.89 17.15
C GLU A 383 -27.98 -1.89 17.74
N LYS A 384 -27.69 -3.19 17.60
CA LYS A 384 -28.51 -4.28 18.14
C LYS A 384 -28.56 -4.29 19.68
N LEU A 385 -27.47 -3.93 20.36
CA LEU A 385 -27.45 -3.79 21.82
C LEU A 385 -28.09 -2.48 22.28
N ASN A 386 -27.84 -1.37 21.59
CA ASN A 386 -28.45 -0.07 21.92
C ASN A 386 -29.98 -0.08 21.77
N SER A 387 -30.52 -0.90 20.86
CA SER A 387 -31.97 -1.10 20.72
C SER A 387 -32.60 -1.98 21.80
N CYS A 388 -31.79 -2.60 22.67
CA CYS A 388 -32.22 -3.52 23.73
C CYS A 388 -32.12 -2.91 25.14
N GLY A 389 -32.25 -1.60 25.24
CA GLY A 389 -32.41 -0.89 26.51
C GLY A 389 -31.20 -0.99 27.44
N GLU A 390 -31.45 -0.94 28.75
CA GLU A 390 -30.40 -0.81 29.77
C GLU A 390 -29.49 -2.05 29.82
N LEU A 391 -30.08 -3.24 29.66
CA LEU A 391 -29.32 -4.50 29.60
C LEU A 391 -28.37 -4.52 28.39
N GLY A 392 -28.85 -4.07 27.23
CA GLY A 392 -28.04 -3.98 26.03
C GLY A 392 -26.86 -3.00 26.20
N THR A 393 -27.10 -1.82 26.79
CA THR A 393 -26.05 -0.85 27.13
C THR A 393 -25.01 -1.45 28.08
N LYS A 394 -25.42 -2.17 29.13
CA LYS A 394 -24.49 -2.81 30.08
C LYS A 394 -23.60 -3.85 29.41
N ILE A 395 -24.15 -4.65 28.50
CA ILE A 395 -23.36 -5.63 27.72
C ILE A 395 -22.38 -4.90 26.80
N LEU A 396 -22.82 -3.84 26.13
CA LEU A 396 -21.97 -3.02 25.28
C LEU A 396 -20.81 -2.39 26.06
N GLU A 397 -21.06 -1.84 27.24
CA GLU A 397 -20.02 -1.30 28.13
C GLU A 397 -19.00 -2.38 28.52
N GLN A 398 -19.43 -3.62 28.76
CA GLN A 398 -18.49 -4.72 29.01
C GLN A 398 -17.64 -5.04 27.78
N ILE A 399 -18.23 -5.08 26.58
CA ILE A 399 -17.48 -5.31 25.33
C ILE A 399 -16.42 -4.23 25.15
N LEU A 400 -16.80 -2.95 25.26
CA LEU A 400 -15.90 -1.81 25.11
C LEU A 400 -14.78 -1.84 26.16
N ARG A 401 -15.11 -2.15 27.40
CA ARG A 401 -14.13 -2.27 28.49
C ARG A 401 -13.12 -3.39 28.24
N LEU A 402 -13.57 -4.54 27.74
CA LEU A 402 -12.69 -5.67 27.39
C LEU A 402 -11.80 -5.33 26.19
N GLN A 403 -12.34 -4.70 25.14
CA GLN A 403 -11.59 -4.26 23.97
C GLN A 403 -10.51 -3.24 24.32
N ALA A 404 -10.81 -2.28 25.20
CA ALA A 404 -9.84 -1.27 25.67
C ALA A 404 -8.60 -1.89 26.36
N HIS A 405 -8.71 -3.15 26.83
CA HIS A 405 -7.65 -3.83 27.57
C HIS A 405 -7.13 -5.08 26.84
N GLN A 406 -7.47 -5.28 25.56
CA GLN A 406 -7.11 -6.48 24.79
C GLN A 406 -5.59 -6.72 24.64
N ASN A 407 -4.78 -5.65 24.73
CA ASN A 407 -3.32 -5.72 24.66
C ASN A 407 -2.65 -5.50 26.03
N SER A 408 -3.41 -5.57 27.13
CA SER A 408 -2.89 -5.31 28.46
C SER A 408 -2.04 -6.49 28.95
N MET A 409 -0.82 -6.21 29.41
CA MET A 409 0.04 -7.21 30.08
C MET A 409 -0.40 -7.50 31.52
N ASN A 410 -1.47 -6.88 31.99
CA ASN A 410 -1.99 -7.10 33.33
C ASN A 410 -2.72 -8.45 33.39
N PRO A 411 -2.35 -9.35 34.32
CA PRO A 411 -3.00 -10.66 34.49
C PRO A 411 -4.52 -10.61 34.66
N TYR A 412 -5.07 -9.49 35.13
CA TYR A 412 -6.51 -9.26 35.26
C TYR A 412 -7.25 -9.14 33.91
N TRP A 413 -6.53 -8.86 32.82
CA TRP A 413 -7.07 -8.67 31.48
C TRP A 413 -6.62 -9.78 30.49
N ILE A 414 -6.06 -10.88 31.02
CA ILE A 414 -5.78 -12.07 30.22
C ILE A 414 -7.09 -12.59 29.61
N ASN A 415 -6.99 -13.01 28.35
CA ASN A 415 -8.09 -13.52 27.53
C ASN A 415 -9.24 -12.52 27.30
N CYS A 416 -9.01 -11.21 27.49
CA CYS A 416 -10.05 -10.20 27.26
C CYS A 416 -10.41 -10.05 25.79
N LYS A 417 -9.47 -10.31 24.89
CA LYS A 417 -9.74 -10.37 23.45
C LYS A 417 -10.72 -11.51 23.16
N GLU A 418 -10.38 -12.73 23.55
CA GLU A 418 -11.19 -13.94 23.31
C GLU A 418 -12.60 -13.80 23.93
N LYS A 419 -12.69 -13.24 25.15
CA LYS A 419 -14.00 -12.99 25.79
C LYS A 419 -14.82 -11.93 25.06
N ALA A 420 -14.21 -10.80 24.67
CA ALA A 420 -14.92 -9.76 23.92
C ALA A 420 -15.42 -10.30 22.57
N GLU A 421 -14.59 -11.09 21.88
CA GLU A 421 -14.92 -11.69 20.59
C GLU A 421 -16.08 -12.67 20.70
N ALA A 422 -16.08 -13.55 21.71
CA ALA A 422 -17.18 -14.48 21.94
C ALA A 422 -18.50 -13.77 22.27
N ILE A 423 -18.47 -12.67 23.02
CA ILE A 423 -19.68 -11.89 23.33
C ILE A 423 -20.23 -11.23 22.07
N ILE A 424 -19.38 -10.61 21.25
CA ILE A 424 -19.79 -9.99 19.97
C ILE A 424 -20.39 -11.04 19.04
N GLU A 425 -19.72 -12.18 18.86
CA GLU A 425 -20.21 -13.26 18.01
C GLU A 425 -21.55 -13.81 18.48
N ALA A 426 -21.74 -13.96 19.80
CA ALA A 426 -23.00 -14.39 20.36
C ALA A 426 -24.12 -13.37 20.13
N VAL A 427 -23.82 -12.07 20.23
CA VAL A 427 -24.77 -10.98 19.99
C VAL A 427 -25.17 -10.92 18.52
N ASP A 428 -24.20 -11.03 17.60
CA ASP A 428 -24.47 -10.99 16.16
C ASP A 428 -25.36 -12.16 15.72
N ASN A 429 -25.09 -13.36 16.24
CA ASN A 429 -25.79 -14.59 15.85
C ASN A 429 -27.10 -14.87 16.60
N ALA A 430 -27.38 -14.19 17.71
CA ALA A 430 -28.59 -14.45 18.49
C ALA A 430 -29.82 -13.74 17.91
N GLU A 431 -30.96 -14.41 17.93
CA GLU A 431 -32.25 -13.83 17.53
C GLU A 431 -32.94 -13.26 18.76
N PHE A 432 -32.73 -11.96 19.01
CA PHE A 432 -33.44 -11.20 20.03
C PHE A 432 -33.85 -9.84 19.47
N GLU A 433 -35.06 -9.42 19.83
CA GLU A 433 -35.64 -8.11 19.52
C GLU A 433 -36.05 -7.44 20.85
N GLY A 434 -35.34 -6.37 21.22
CA GLY A 434 -35.61 -5.62 22.44
C GLY A 434 -35.11 -6.28 23.73
N GLU A 435 -35.28 -5.54 24.84
CA GLU A 435 -34.66 -5.86 26.14
C GLU A 435 -35.19 -7.16 26.77
N GLU A 436 -36.47 -7.49 26.59
CA GLU A 436 -37.09 -8.69 27.19
C GLU A 436 -36.55 -9.99 26.59
N SER A 437 -36.41 -10.06 25.27
CA SER A 437 -35.86 -11.23 24.59
C SER A 437 -34.35 -11.38 24.82
N LEU A 438 -33.63 -10.26 24.94
CA LEU A 438 -32.24 -10.25 25.38
C LEU A 438 -32.11 -10.76 26.82
N ALA A 439 -33.01 -10.35 27.73
CA ALA A 439 -33.02 -10.84 29.11
C ALA A 439 -33.28 -12.35 29.19
N LEU A 440 -34.17 -12.89 28.35
CA LEU A 440 -34.37 -14.34 28.23
C LEU A 440 -33.11 -15.05 27.73
N ALA A 441 -32.46 -14.53 26.68
CA ALA A 441 -31.23 -15.10 26.16
C ALA A 441 -30.10 -15.06 27.19
N VAL A 442 -29.91 -13.94 27.87
CA VAL A 442 -28.87 -13.76 28.90
C VAL A 442 -29.09 -14.65 30.12
N ASN A 443 -30.31 -15.10 30.40
CA ASN A 443 -30.63 -15.99 31.52
C ASN A 443 -30.76 -17.48 31.13
N HIS A 444 -30.75 -17.82 29.84
CA HIS A 444 -30.88 -19.20 29.38
C HIS A 444 -29.50 -19.90 29.31
N PRO A 445 -29.22 -20.93 30.13
CA PRO A 445 -27.88 -21.51 30.26
C PRO A 445 -27.27 -22.07 28.96
N GLU A 446 -28.12 -22.49 28.02
CA GLU A 446 -27.68 -23.04 26.73
C GLU A 446 -27.56 -21.98 25.62
N SER A 447 -27.90 -20.72 25.88
CA SER A 447 -27.78 -19.68 24.84
C SER A 447 -26.31 -19.31 24.60
N SER A 448 -25.99 -18.95 23.35
CA SER A 448 -24.66 -18.47 22.98
C SER A 448 -24.24 -17.24 23.79
N ILE A 449 -25.18 -16.32 24.06
CA ILE A 449 -24.94 -15.10 24.84
C ILE A 449 -24.61 -15.44 26.29
N TYR A 450 -25.38 -16.33 26.93
CA TYR A 450 -25.12 -16.77 28.29
C TYR A 450 -23.73 -17.41 28.41
N LEU A 451 -23.39 -18.30 27.48
CA LEU A 451 -22.10 -18.98 27.46
C LEU A 451 -20.95 -17.99 27.28
N ALA A 452 -21.08 -17.05 26.33
CA ALA A 452 -20.06 -16.04 26.04
C ALA A 452 -19.83 -15.07 27.23
N LEU A 453 -20.91 -14.59 27.86
CA LEU A 453 -20.82 -13.72 29.03
C LEU A 453 -20.14 -14.42 30.22
N ASN A 454 -20.33 -15.73 30.35
CA ASN A 454 -19.76 -16.54 31.44
C ASN A 454 -18.36 -17.12 31.17
N ILE A 455 -17.73 -16.81 30.02
CA ILE A 455 -16.33 -17.22 29.78
C ILE A 455 -15.43 -16.69 30.90
N HIS A 456 -14.66 -17.59 31.50
CA HIS A 456 -13.68 -17.25 32.52
C HIS A 456 -12.44 -16.61 31.88
N ARG A 457 -12.02 -15.45 32.41
CA ARG A 457 -10.81 -14.74 31.93
C ARG A 457 -9.51 -15.37 32.41
N ILE A 458 -9.54 -16.08 33.54
CA ILE A 458 -8.35 -16.74 34.09
C ILE A 458 -8.29 -18.16 33.53
N SER A 459 -7.30 -18.43 32.67
CA SER A 459 -6.87 -19.79 32.32
C SER A 459 -6.42 -20.53 33.57
N ALA A 460 -6.67 -21.84 33.64
CA ALA A 460 -6.23 -22.72 34.72
C ALA A 460 -4.70 -22.84 34.80
N LEU A 461 -4.03 -21.78 35.26
CA LEU A 461 -2.70 -21.82 35.85
C LEU A 461 -2.86 -21.91 37.38
N SER A 462 -3.54 -22.97 37.83
CA SER A 462 -3.40 -23.51 39.18
C SER A 462 -2.52 -24.76 39.12
N PHE A 463 -1.34 -24.64 38.53
CA PHE A 463 -0.28 -25.63 38.65
C PHE A 463 0.66 -25.14 39.75
N LEU A 464 0.44 -25.62 40.98
CA LEU A 464 1.16 -25.43 42.25
C LEU A 464 0.33 -24.69 43.30
N GLY A 465 -0.03 -25.44 44.34
CA GLY A 465 -0.92 -25.04 45.43
C GLY A 465 -0.34 -24.01 46.38
N VAL A 466 -1.25 -23.54 47.24
CA VAL A 466 -1.03 -22.71 48.43
C VAL A 466 -0.54 -21.30 48.10
N PHE A 467 -1.45 -20.39 47.72
CA PHE A 467 -1.57 -19.04 48.27
C PHE A 467 -2.70 -18.29 47.55
N GLY A 468 -3.74 -17.92 48.31
CA GLY A 468 -4.66 -16.84 47.92
C GLY A 468 -5.97 -17.25 47.27
N TRP A 469 -6.86 -17.87 48.06
CA TRP A 469 -8.31 -17.81 47.82
C TRP A 469 -8.85 -16.40 48.13
N ASN A 470 -8.17 -15.36 47.67
CA ASN A 470 -8.75 -14.03 47.62
C ASN A 470 -9.43 -13.94 46.28
N GLN A 471 -10.76 -14.04 46.30
CA GLN A 471 -11.63 -13.80 45.16
C GLN A 471 -11.16 -12.54 44.43
N SER A 472 -10.46 -12.71 43.30
CA SER A 472 -10.28 -11.61 42.38
C SER A 472 -11.68 -11.24 41.90
N LYS A 473 -12.09 -9.98 42.08
CA LYS A 473 -13.34 -9.37 41.58
C LYS A 473 -13.47 -9.41 40.03
N SER A 474 -12.77 -10.31 39.35
CA SER A 474 -12.66 -10.42 37.89
C SER A 474 -13.60 -11.47 37.28
N LEU A 475 -14.36 -12.20 38.10
CA LEU A 475 -15.38 -13.15 37.66
C LEU A 475 -16.73 -12.47 37.48
N GLN A 476 -16.86 -11.58 36.48
CA GLN A 476 -18.18 -11.09 36.09
C GLN A 476 -18.98 -12.24 35.51
N ARG A 477 -19.89 -12.79 36.32
CA ARG A 477 -20.95 -13.72 35.93
C ARG A 477 -22.13 -12.92 35.40
N VAL A 478 -22.97 -13.55 34.59
CA VAL A 478 -24.25 -13.00 34.11
C VAL A 478 -25.05 -12.30 35.23
N HIS A 479 -25.07 -12.86 36.44
CA HIS A 479 -25.75 -12.25 37.57
C HIS A 479 -25.28 -10.82 37.90
N GLU A 480 -24.00 -10.49 37.74
CA GLU A 480 -23.49 -9.13 38.00
C GLU A 480 -23.86 -8.13 36.89
N VAL A 481 -24.13 -8.61 35.67
CA VAL A 481 -24.63 -7.80 34.55
C VAL A 481 -26.13 -7.53 34.72
N VAL A 482 -26.87 -8.47 35.31
CA VAL A 482 -28.33 -8.42 35.52
C VAL A 482 -28.71 -7.75 36.85
N SER A 483 -27.91 -7.88 37.92
CA SER A 483 -28.29 -7.50 39.29
C SER A 483 -28.08 -6.02 39.67
N ALA A 484 -27.97 -5.12 38.69
CA ALA A 484 -27.95 -3.68 38.93
C ALA A 484 -29.34 -3.04 38.78
N GLN A 485 -30.41 -3.79 39.10
CA GLN A 485 -31.71 -3.21 39.40
C GLN A 485 -31.78 -2.87 40.89
N PRO A 486 -32.24 -1.68 41.29
CA PRO A 486 -32.53 -1.42 42.70
C PRO A 486 -33.66 -2.36 43.12
N SER A 487 -33.41 -3.18 44.13
CA SER A 487 -34.48 -3.81 44.90
C SER A 487 -35.44 -2.72 45.38
N ILE A 488 -36.73 -2.94 45.11
CA ILE A 488 -37.91 -2.11 45.43
C ILE A 488 -37.78 -1.37 46.77
#